data_AF-A0A928GKZ1-F1
#
_entry.id   AF-A0A928GKZ1-F1
#
_cell.length_a   1.000
_cell.length_b   1.000
_cell.length_c   1.000
_cell.angle_alpha   90.00
_cell.angle_beta   90.00
_cell.angle_gamma   90.00
#
_symmetry.space_group_name_H-M   'P 1'
#
loop_
_entity.id
_entity.type
_entity.pdbx_description
1 polymer ?
#
loop_
_entity_poly.entity_id
_entity_poly.type
_entity_poly.pdbx_seq_one_letter_code
_entity_poly.pdbx_strand_id
1 'polypeptide(L)'
;MNYKDAIEKIDTAIANIQAQSNMVIINPQEASKGGEKLKCEALNILKDIKGCQSLIDAINRVSFSSSSMTHIAFSLGREQVQQQSQQIYIKGVNALISILQQGKELCKQHINDETQKIVFAEQRKSNLIQKRTFWCSIIATAISLIALIVAICK
;
A
#
# COMPACT_ATOMS: atom_id res chain seq x y z
N MET A 1 8.14 -4.53 -9.24
CA MET A 1 7.19 -3.41 -9.47
C MET A 1 7.61 -2.23 -8.60
N ASN A 2 7.55 -0.99 -9.09
CA ASN A 2 7.73 0.21 -8.26
C ASN A 2 6.46 0.44 -7.42
N TYR A 3 6.59 1.00 -6.21
CA TYR A 3 5.45 1.31 -5.35
C TYR A 3 4.48 2.33 -5.96
N LYS A 4 4.95 3.23 -6.83
CA LYS A 4 4.07 4.15 -7.58
C LYS A 4 3.18 3.40 -8.58
N ASP A 5 3.76 2.54 -9.40
CA ASP A 5 3.02 1.68 -10.34
C ASP A 5 2.07 0.72 -9.59
N ALA A 6 2.49 0.24 -8.41
CA ALA A 6 1.66 -0.59 -7.54
C ALA A 6 0.39 0.14 -7.09
N ILE A 7 0.52 1.41 -6.68
CA ILE A 7 -0.62 2.25 -6.28
C ILE A 7 -1.59 2.42 -7.45
N GLU A 8 -1.09 2.70 -8.66
CA GLU A 8 -1.95 2.87 -9.85
C GLU A 8 -2.72 1.59 -10.20
N LYS A 9 -2.04 0.43 -10.15
CA LYS A 9 -2.72 -0.87 -10.35
C LYS A 9 -3.76 -1.15 -9.26
N ILE A 10 -3.45 -0.82 -8.00
CA ILE A 10 -4.42 -0.94 -6.90
C ILE A 10 -5.62 -0.03 -7.13
N ASP A 11 -5.41 1.23 -7.52
CA ASP A 11 -6.50 2.18 -7.78
C ASP A 11 -7.39 1.73 -8.93
N THR A 12 -6.78 1.20 -10.00
CA THR A 12 -7.51 0.61 -11.14
C THR A 12 -8.36 -0.58 -10.71
N ALA A 13 -7.80 -1.48 -9.90
CA ALA A 13 -8.53 -2.64 -9.40
C ALA A 13 -9.64 -2.27 -8.41
N ILE A 14 -9.42 -1.28 -7.54
CA ILE A 14 -10.46 -0.76 -6.66
C ILE A 14 -11.62 -0.22 -7.51
N ALA A 15 -11.33 0.59 -8.52
CA ALA A 15 -12.36 1.14 -9.41
C ALA A 15 -13.11 0.03 -10.17
N ASN A 16 -12.39 -0.97 -10.69
CA ASN A 16 -13.00 -2.11 -11.38
C ASN A 16 -13.88 -2.93 -10.42
N ILE A 17 -13.39 -3.28 -9.23
CA ILE A 17 -14.14 -4.03 -8.21
C ILE A 17 -15.37 -3.23 -7.74
N GLN A 18 -15.24 -1.91 -7.55
CA GLN A 18 -16.36 -1.03 -7.23
C GLN A 18 -17.42 -1.00 -8.35
N ALA A 19 -17.02 -0.95 -9.62
CA ALA A 19 -17.97 -1.02 -10.72
C ALA A 19 -18.78 -2.33 -10.71
N GLN A 20 -18.16 -3.43 -10.26
CA GLN A 20 -18.78 -4.74 -10.14
C GLN A 20 -19.66 -4.90 -8.88
N SER A 21 -19.64 -3.94 -7.95
CA SER A 21 -20.49 -3.94 -6.75
C SER A 21 -21.97 -3.73 -7.06
N ASN A 22 -22.27 -3.08 -8.20
CA ASN A 22 -23.62 -2.81 -8.67
C ASN A 22 -24.22 -3.97 -9.50
N MET A 23 -23.48 -5.08 -9.67
CA MET A 23 -24.05 -6.25 -10.34
C MET A 23 -25.21 -6.80 -9.51
N VAL A 24 -26.32 -7.05 -10.21
CA VAL A 24 -27.46 -7.80 -9.67
C VAL A 24 -27.10 -9.27 -9.69
N ILE A 25 -27.00 -9.88 -8.50
CA ILE A 25 -26.76 -11.29 -8.32
C ILE A 25 -28.09 -12.03 -8.37
N ILE A 26 -28.29 -12.80 -9.43
CA ILE A 26 -29.55 -13.52 -9.68
C ILE A 26 -29.53 -14.89 -8.98
N ASN A 27 -28.34 -15.45 -8.74
CA ASN A 27 -28.19 -16.71 -8.01
C ASN A 27 -26.83 -16.80 -7.26
N PRO A 28 -26.71 -17.71 -6.28
CA PRO A 28 -25.47 -17.88 -5.50
C PRO A 28 -24.24 -18.27 -6.33
N GLN A 29 -24.43 -19.00 -7.43
CA GLN A 29 -23.34 -19.49 -8.27
C GLN A 29 -22.66 -18.33 -9.03
N GLU A 30 -23.45 -17.39 -9.53
CA GLU A 30 -22.96 -16.16 -10.15
C GLU A 30 -22.18 -15.30 -9.16
N ALA A 31 -22.69 -15.13 -7.93
CA ALA A 31 -21.97 -14.41 -6.87
C ALA A 31 -20.62 -15.06 -6.56
N SER A 32 -20.58 -16.39 -6.43
CA SER A 32 -19.34 -17.11 -6.13
C SER A 32 -18.34 -17.00 -7.29
N LYS A 33 -18.77 -17.22 -8.54
CA LYS A 33 -17.89 -17.16 -9.71
C LYS A 33 -17.38 -15.75 -9.97
N GLY A 34 -18.25 -14.75 -9.85
CA GLY A 34 -17.89 -13.33 -9.97
C GLY A 34 -16.92 -12.91 -8.87
N GLY A 35 -17.23 -13.26 -7.62
CA GLY A 35 -16.40 -12.96 -6.46
C GLY A 35 -15.01 -13.59 -6.52
N GLU A 36 -14.90 -14.86 -6.90
CA GLU A 36 -13.60 -15.52 -7.06
C GLU A 36 -12.76 -14.89 -8.19
N LYS A 37 -13.39 -14.37 -9.25
CA LYS A 37 -12.67 -13.60 -10.27
C LYS A 37 -12.07 -12.32 -9.69
N LEU A 38 -12.84 -11.55 -8.91
CA LEU A 38 -12.35 -10.32 -8.26
C LEU A 38 -11.24 -10.62 -7.25
N LYS A 39 -11.36 -11.73 -6.52
CA LYS A 39 -10.36 -12.22 -5.59
C LYS A 39 -9.05 -12.56 -6.30
N CYS A 40 -9.11 -13.27 -7.42
CA CYS A 40 -7.93 -13.55 -8.25
C CYS A 40 -7.25 -12.27 -8.77
N GLU A 41 -8.02 -11.28 -9.21
CA GLU A 41 -7.49 -9.98 -9.65
C GLU A 41 -6.76 -9.26 -8.51
N ALA A 42 -7.38 -9.18 -7.33
CA ALA A 42 -6.78 -8.57 -6.15
C ALA A 42 -5.51 -9.30 -5.69
N LEU A 43 -5.50 -10.65 -5.73
CA LEU A 43 -4.32 -11.45 -5.41
C LEU A 43 -3.16 -11.20 -6.37
N ASN A 44 -3.42 -11.13 -7.68
CA ASN A 44 -2.37 -10.91 -8.67
C ASN A 44 -1.67 -9.56 -8.47
N ILE A 45 -2.42 -8.53 -8.08
CA ILE A 45 -1.85 -7.20 -7.80
C ILE A 45 -0.99 -7.22 -6.55
N LEU A 46 -1.48 -7.80 -5.44
CA LEU A 46 -0.74 -7.81 -4.19
C LEU A 46 0.48 -8.74 -4.20
N LYS A 47 0.47 -9.82 -5.00
CA LYS A 47 1.63 -10.72 -5.17
C LYS A 47 2.86 -10.02 -5.72
N ASP A 48 2.66 -9.00 -6.56
CA ASP A 48 3.76 -8.23 -7.15
C ASP A 48 4.34 -7.18 -6.20
N ILE A 49 3.76 -7.00 -5.00
CA ILE A 49 4.14 -6.01 -4.00
C ILE A 49 4.83 -6.72 -2.81
N LYS A 50 6.05 -6.29 -2.50
CA LYS A 50 6.80 -6.83 -1.36
C LYS A 50 6.11 -6.45 -0.04
N GLY A 51 6.06 -7.37 0.91
CA GLY A 51 5.52 -7.12 2.26
C GLY A 51 4.01 -7.29 2.40
N CYS A 52 3.29 -7.67 1.33
CA CYS A 52 1.83 -7.82 1.34
C CYS A 52 1.33 -9.23 1.74
N GLN A 53 2.16 -10.11 2.30
CA GLN A 53 1.77 -11.50 2.60
C GLN A 53 0.54 -11.59 3.52
N SER A 54 0.48 -10.76 4.56
CA SER A 54 -0.68 -10.70 5.46
C SER A 54 -1.96 -10.24 4.75
N LEU A 55 -1.85 -9.36 3.77
CA LEU A 55 -2.97 -8.90 2.95
C LEU A 55 -3.40 -9.97 1.94
N ILE A 56 -2.46 -10.71 1.36
CA ILE A 56 -2.73 -11.89 0.52
C ILE A 56 -3.52 -12.93 1.31
N ASP A 57 -3.09 -13.22 2.54
CA ASP A 57 -3.79 -14.15 3.43
C ASP A 57 -5.18 -13.63 3.80
N ALA A 58 -5.35 -12.32 3.98
CA ALA A 58 -6.65 -11.69 4.21
C ALA A 58 -7.57 -11.85 3.00
N ILE A 59 -7.08 -11.66 1.77
CA ILE A 59 -7.86 -11.88 0.53
C ILE A 59 -8.30 -13.34 0.43
N ASN A 60 -7.43 -14.29 0.76
CA ASN A 60 -7.75 -15.72 0.71
C ASN A 60 -8.89 -16.10 1.67
N ARG A 61 -9.06 -15.36 2.77
CA ARG A 61 -10.14 -15.56 3.75
C ARG A 61 -11.47 -14.92 3.34
N VAL A 62 -11.49 -14.06 2.32
CA VAL A 62 -12.74 -13.50 1.79
C VAL A 62 -13.52 -14.62 1.09
N SER A 63 -14.75 -14.85 1.54
CA SER A 63 -15.67 -15.82 0.96
C SER A 63 -16.83 -15.12 0.26
N PHE A 64 -17.12 -15.58 -0.96
CA PHE A 64 -18.30 -15.21 -1.73
C PHE A 64 -19.37 -16.31 -1.76
N SER A 65 -19.15 -17.39 -0.99
CA SER A 65 -20.10 -18.47 -0.83
C SER A 65 -20.60 -18.53 0.62
N SER A 66 -21.87 -18.90 0.77
CA SER A 66 -22.43 -19.33 2.05
C SER A 66 -22.52 -20.86 2.03
N SER A 67 -21.91 -21.51 3.02
CA SER A 67 -22.08 -22.93 3.30
C SER A 67 -23.49 -23.29 3.77
N SER A 68 -24.29 -22.29 4.16
CA SER A 68 -25.65 -22.48 4.65
C SER A 68 -26.71 -22.45 3.54
N MET A 69 -26.41 -21.89 2.37
CA MET A 69 -27.40 -21.76 1.27
C MET A 69 -27.91 -23.08 0.71
N THR A 70 -27.13 -24.15 0.76
CA THR A 70 -27.52 -25.47 0.22
C THR A 70 -28.65 -26.12 1.02
N HIS A 71 -28.70 -25.90 2.34
CA HIS A 71 -29.77 -26.40 3.21
C HIS A 71 -30.95 -25.42 3.33
N ILE A 72 -30.69 -24.14 3.15
CA ILE A 72 -31.66 -23.06 3.36
C ILE A 72 -32.56 -22.84 2.14
N ALA A 73 -32.13 -23.22 0.94
CA ALA A 73 -32.97 -23.10 -0.27
C ALA A 73 -34.26 -23.95 -0.23
N PHE A 74 -34.33 -24.95 0.65
CA PHE A 74 -35.52 -25.78 0.84
C PHE A 74 -36.56 -25.14 1.78
N SER A 75 -36.17 -24.13 2.58
CA SER A 75 -37.01 -23.52 3.63
C SER A 75 -37.20 -22.00 3.50
N LEU A 76 -36.23 -21.27 2.94
CA LEU A 76 -36.34 -19.85 2.59
C LEU A 76 -36.66 -19.75 1.10
N GLY A 77 -37.76 -19.11 0.74
CA GLY A 77 -38.17 -18.91 -0.65
C GLY A 77 -37.08 -18.28 -1.52
N ARG A 78 -37.18 -18.45 -2.85
CA ARG A 78 -36.13 -18.05 -3.81
C ARG A 78 -35.65 -16.60 -3.66
N GLU A 79 -36.53 -15.67 -3.30
CA GLU A 79 -36.18 -14.26 -3.08
C GLU A 79 -35.23 -14.04 -1.91
N GLN A 80 -35.41 -14.77 -0.80
CA GLN A 80 -34.55 -14.65 0.38
C GLN A 80 -33.15 -15.20 0.12
N VAL A 81 -33.05 -16.29 -0.66
CA VAL A 81 -31.76 -16.83 -1.10
C VAL A 81 -31.03 -15.81 -1.98
N GLN A 82 -31.73 -15.17 -2.91
CA GLN A 82 -31.16 -14.12 -3.77
C GLN A 82 -30.68 -12.92 -2.97
N GLN A 83 -31.49 -12.40 -2.04
CA GLN A 83 -31.09 -11.28 -1.18
C GLN A 83 -29.87 -11.62 -0.33
N GLN A 84 -29.81 -12.82 0.25
CA GLN A 84 -28.63 -13.25 1.00
C GLN A 84 -27.40 -13.37 0.11
N SER A 85 -27.53 -13.86 -1.13
CA SER A 85 -26.41 -13.94 -2.08
C SER A 85 -25.89 -12.56 -2.46
N GLN A 86 -26.80 -11.61 -2.71
CA GLN A 86 -26.44 -10.21 -2.96
C GLN A 86 -25.67 -9.62 -1.77
N GLN A 87 -26.13 -9.85 -0.53
CA GLN A 87 -25.46 -9.34 0.66
C GLN A 87 -24.07 -9.95 0.86
N ILE A 88 -23.91 -11.26 0.66
CA ILE A 88 -22.61 -11.93 0.76
C ILE A 88 -21.65 -11.36 -0.29
N TYR A 89 -22.14 -11.19 -1.52
CA TYR A 89 -21.36 -10.63 -2.60
C TYR A 89 -20.89 -9.20 -2.30
N ILE A 90 -21.79 -8.31 -1.88
CA ILE A 90 -21.45 -6.92 -1.50
C ILE A 90 -20.45 -6.90 -0.34
N LYS A 91 -20.64 -7.73 0.69
CA LYS A 91 -19.70 -7.83 1.82
C LYS A 91 -18.31 -8.29 1.36
N GLY A 92 -18.24 -9.28 0.49
CA GLY A 92 -16.98 -9.75 -0.09
C GLY A 92 -16.29 -8.68 -0.93
N VAL A 93 -17.03 -7.97 -1.78
CA VAL A 93 -16.53 -6.85 -2.59
C VAL A 93 -15.96 -5.75 -1.68
N ASN A 94 -16.69 -5.33 -0.65
CA ASN A 94 -16.23 -4.31 0.29
C ASN A 94 -14.98 -4.75 1.07
N ALA A 95 -14.89 -6.03 1.45
CA ALA A 95 -13.71 -6.58 2.09
C ALA A 95 -12.48 -6.52 1.17
N LEU A 96 -12.63 -6.90 -0.11
CA LEU A 96 -11.55 -6.80 -1.09
C LEU A 96 -11.07 -5.34 -1.27
N ILE A 97 -12.01 -4.40 -1.41
CA ILE A 97 -11.68 -2.96 -1.53
C ILE A 97 -10.89 -2.49 -0.31
N SER A 98 -11.33 -2.85 0.90
CA SER A 98 -10.64 -2.46 2.14
C SER A 98 -9.21 -3.03 2.22
N ILE A 99 -9.02 -4.28 1.82
CA ILE A 99 -7.68 -4.91 1.82
C ILE A 99 -6.77 -4.23 0.78
N LEU A 100 -7.29 -3.93 -0.41
CA LEU A 100 -6.54 -3.21 -1.44
C LEU A 100 -6.17 -1.80 -1.00
N GLN A 101 -7.06 -1.08 -0.30
CA GLN A 101 -6.75 0.22 0.31
C GLN A 101 -5.60 0.12 1.33
N GLN A 102 -5.58 -0.93 2.16
CA GLN A 102 -4.44 -1.18 3.06
C GLN A 102 -3.14 -1.41 2.28
N GLY A 103 -3.19 -2.15 1.18
CA GLY A 103 -2.06 -2.34 0.27
C GLY A 103 -1.55 -1.01 -0.31
N LYS A 104 -2.46 -0.11 -0.68
CA LYS A 104 -2.11 1.24 -1.15
C LYS A 104 -1.40 2.05 -0.05
N GLU A 105 -1.88 2.00 1.18
CA GLU A 105 -1.24 2.70 2.30
C GLU A 105 0.16 2.14 2.61
N LEU A 106 0.35 0.82 2.54
CA LEU A 106 1.69 0.21 2.67
C LEU A 106 2.66 0.73 1.60
N CYS A 107 2.22 0.80 0.33
CA CYS A 107 3.03 1.36 -0.74
C CYS A 107 3.41 2.83 -0.48
N LYS A 108 2.47 3.64 0.01
CA LYS A 108 2.74 5.04 0.37
C LYS A 108 3.74 5.16 1.53
N GLN A 109 3.62 4.32 2.55
CA GLN A 109 4.56 4.27 3.67
C GLN A 109 5.97 3.96 3.18
N HIS A 110 6.14 2.96 2.31
CA HIS A 110 7.43 2.64 1.73
C HIS A 110 8.03 3.80 0.92
N ILE A 111 7.23 4.50 0.10
CA ILE A 111 7.70 5.68 -0.64
C ILE A 111 8.16 6.78 0.32
N ASN A 112 7.41 7.03 1.39
CA ASN A 112 7.76 8.02 2.39
C ASN A 112 9.06 7.66 3.12
N ASP A 113 9.22 6.39 3.52
CA ASP A 113 10.43 5.90 4.19
C ASP A 113 11.67 6.01 3.28
N GLU A 114 11.54 5.67 2.00
CA GLU A 114 12.63 5.85 1.01
C GLU A 114 13.00 7.32 0.85
N THR A 115 11.99 8.20 0.77
CA THR A 115 12.20 9.65 0.68
C THR A 115 12.91 10.20 1.92
N GLN A 116 12.49 9.79 3.12
CA GLN A 116 13.15 10.20 4.36
C GLN A 116 14.60 9.72 4.43
N LYS A 117 14.89 8.48 4.03
CA LYS A 117 16.27 7.96 3.99
C LYS A 117 17.16 8.78 3.06
N ILE A 118 16.65 9.21 1.92
CA ILE A 118 17.39 10.08 0.99
C ILE A 118 17.68 11.44 1.65
N VAL A 119 16.67 12.06 2.27
CA VAL A 119 16.84 13.35 2.99
C VAL A 119 17.86 13.22 4.12
N PHE A 120 17.81 12.16 4.92
CA PHE A 120 18.79 11.93 5.98
C PHE A 120 20.20 11.69 5.43
N ALA A 121 20.34 10.99 4.30
CA ALA A 121 21.63 10.78 3.65
C ALA A 121 22.22 12.10 3.13
N GLU A 122 21.40 12.97 2.54
CA GLU A 122 21.82 14.31 2.09
C GLU A 122 22.21 15.21 3.26
N GLN A 123 21.40 15.24 4.33
CA GLN A 123 21.73 15.99 5.55
C GLN A 123 23.05 15.51 6.16
N ARG A 124 23.31 14.19 6.21
CA ARG A 124 24.58 13.65 6.70
C ARG A 124 25.77 14.10 5.87
N LYS A 125 25.64 14.13 4.53
CA LYS A 125 26.67 14.65 3.63
C LYS A 125 26.88 16.16 3.84
N SER A 126 25.81 16.93 3.94
CA SER A 126 25.87 18.38 4.20
C SER A 126 26.56 18.70 5.53
N ASN A 127 26.22 17.98 6.61
CA ASN A 127 26.86 18.12 7.91
C ASN A 127 28.37 17.77 7.89
N LEU A 128 28.78 16.78 7.09
CA LEU A 128 30.20 16.47 6.91
C LEU A 128 30.94 17.59 6.19
N ILE A 129 30.32 18.21 5.18
CA ILE A 129 30.88 19.35 4.45
C ILE A 129 31.00 20.56 5.39
N GLN A 130 29.93 20.92 6.13
CA GLN A 130 29.97 22.02 7.11
C GLN A 130 31.07 21.83 8.15
N LYS A 131 31.22 20.62 8.71
CA LYS A 131 32.30 20.33 9.65
C LYS A 131 33.69 20.56 9.04
N ARG A 132 33.93 20.11 7.80
CA ARG A 132 35.20 20.35 7.12
C ARG A 132 35.46 21.84 6.89
N THR A 133 34.46 22.58 6.39
CA THR A 133 34.57 24.02 6.17
C THR A 133 34.87 24.77 7.47
N PHE A 134 34.22 24.39 8.57
CA PHE A 134 34.46 24.97 9.89
C PHE A 134 35.90 24.74 10.38
N TRP A 135 36.42 23.51 10.28
CA TRP A 135 37.81 23.21 10.64
C TRP A 135 38.82 23.96 9.75
N CYS A 136 38.59 24.04 8.44
CA CYS A 136 39.44 24.82 7.54
C CYS A 136 39.43 26.31 7.91
N SER A 137 38.28 26.87 8.29
CA SER A 137 38.17 28.26 8.74
C SER A 137 38.99 28.50 10.00
N ILE A 138 38.89 27.63 11.01
CA ILE A 138 39.66 27.76 12.26
C ILE A 138 41.16 27.77 11.97
N ILE A 139 41.62 26.83 11.14
CA ILE A 139 43.04 26.72 10.78
C ILE A 139 43.50 27.99 10.03
N ALA A 140 42.72 28.47 9.07
CA ALA A 140 43.03 29.69 8.33
C ALA A 140 43.10 30.91 9.27
N THR A 141 42.16 31.07 10.20
CA THR A 141 42.18 32.16 11.17
C THR A 141 43.40 32.09 12.10
N ALA A 142 43.75 30.88 12.58
CA ALA A 142 44.92 30.68 13.43
C ALA A 142 46.23 31.04 12.71
N ILE A 143 46.39 30.60 11.45
CA ILE A 143 47.56 30.94 10.63
C ILE A 143 47.66 32.46 10.42
N SER A 144 46.54 33.12 10.09
CA SER A 144 46.51 34.58 9.93
C SER A 144 46.88 35.31 11.22
N LEU A 145 46.43 34.83 12.39
CA LEU A 145 46.78 35.42 13.68
C LEU A 145 48.28 35.28 13.99
N ILE A 146 48.85 34.11 13.73
CA ILE A 146 50.28 33.85 13.92
C ILE A 146 51.12 34.72 12.99
N ALA A 147 50.73 34.84 11.72
CA ALA A 147 51.41 35.68 10.75
C ALA A 147 51.39 37.17 11.16
N LEU A 148 50.26 37.65 11.70
CA LEU A 148 50.11 39.02 12.18
C LEU A 148 51.04 39.29 13.39
N ILE A 149 51.08 38.37 14.37
CA ILE A 149 51.95 38.50 15.54
C ILE A 149 53.42 38.54 15.12
N VAL A 150 53.84 37.65 14.22
CA VAL A 150 55.22 37.63 13.69
C VAL A 150 55.56 38.92 12.95
N ALA A 151 54.61 39.54 12.25
CA ALA A 151 54.83 40.80 11.55
C ALA A 151 54.95 42.00 12.51
N ILE A 152 54.25 42.00 13.65
CA ILE A 152 54.29 43.08 14.64
C ILE A 152 55.54 42.99 15.54
N CYS A 153 56.08 41.79 15.77
CA CYS A 153 57.28 41.57 16.58
C CYS A 153 58.61 41.75 15.82
N LYS A 154 58.58 42.20 14.57
CA LYS A 154 59.75 42.56 13.75
C LYS A 154 59.92 44.08 13.70
#